data_AF-A0A6A4HYZ0-F1
#
_entry.id   AF-A0A6A4HYZ0-F1
#
_cell.length_a   1.000
_cell.length_b   1.000
_cell.length_c   1.000
_cell.angle_alpha   90.00
_cell.angle_beta   90.00
_cell.angle_gamma   90.00
#
_symmetry.space_group_name_H-M   'P 1'
#
loop_
_entity.id
_entity.type
_entity.pdbx_description
1 polymer ?
#
loop_
_entity_poly.entity_id
_entity_poly.type
_entity_poly.pdbx_seq_one_letter_code
_entity_poly.pdbx_strand_id
1 'polypeptide(L)'
;MSCLLFDLVIEPLAASLRKSGLKGYSEIPGVETKLIANLFADDTTVFLAEDNDFEDLEKILDRWCTASTAVFNIAKTQILPIVQDEVFRILGVWYGHGDQSSAAWTNQLEKIDKSLANWERSNPTMDRCKKIVQMVIGGMTQYLTQVQGMLKRIEKKLKKRIRQFLWAEKKLSPVNFETLLASKSEGGQEALDIEARNLAIEVMWLKSYFGVWDS
;
A
#
# COMPACT_ATOMS: atom_id res chain seq x y z
N MET A 1 -5.57 -25.99 2.99
CA MET A 1 -6.45 -25.55 1.90
C MET A 1 -5.62 -24.73 0.93
N SER A 2 -5.74 -24.92 -0.39
CA SER A 2 -5.02 -24.10 -1.38
C SER A 2 -5.69 -22.72 -1.55
N CYS A 3 -4.96 -21.71 -2.04
CA CYS A 3 -5.47 -20.35 -2.21
C CYS A 3 -6.78 -20.32 -3.03
N LEU A 4 -6.82 -20.98 -4.18
CA LEU A 4 -8.01 -21.05 -5.04
C LEU A 4 -9.22 -21.70 -4.36
N LEU A 5 -8.98 -22.72 -3.52
CA LEU A 5 -10.08 -23.40 -2.83
C LEU A 5 -10.62 -22.52 -1.70
N PHE A 6 -9.74 -21.75 -1.05
CA PHE A 6 -10.14 -20.78 -0.05
C PHE A 6 -11.02 -19.68 -0.65
N ASP A 7 -10.63 -19.13 -1.82
CA ASP A 7 -11.43 -18.10 -2.52
C ASP A 7 -12.85 -18.59 -2.85
N LEU A 8 -13.00 -19.87 -3.24
CA LEU A 8 -14.31 -20.48 -3.48
C LEU A 8 -15.14 -20.64 -2.21
N VAL A 9 -14.51 -20.93 -1.07
CA VAL A 9 -15.19 -21.15 0.21
C VAL A 9 -15.59 -19.83 0.88
N ILE A 10 -14.82 -18.76 0.66
CA ILE A 10 -15.09 -17.44 1.26
C ILE A 10 -16.10 -16.61 0.45
N GLU A 11 -16.27 -16.85 -0.86
CA GLU A 11 -17.23 -16.08 -1.68
C GLU A 11 -18.69 -16.16 -1.18
N PRO A 12 -19.23 -17.30 -0.68
CA PRO A 12 -20.56 -17.34 -0.07
C PRO A 12 -20.72 -16.37 1.12
N LEU A 13 -19.66 -16.14 1.90
CA LEU A 13 -19.65 -15.14 2.96
C LEU A 13 -19.73 -13.74 2.35
N ALA A 14 -18.88 -13.45 1.35
CA ALA A 14 -18.88 -12.18 0.64
C ALA A 14 -20.25 -11.84 0.06
N ALA A 15 -20.89 -12.82 -0.59
CA ALA A 15 -22.23 -12.69 -1.16
C ALA A 15 -23.30 -12.46 -0.08
N SER A 16 -23.20 -13.13 1.08
CA SER A 16 -24.12 -12.95 2.20
C SER A 16 -24.01 -11.54 2.79
N LEU A 17 -22.78 -11.03 2.97
CA LEU A 17 -22.53 -9.67 3.42
C LEU A 17 -23.07 -8.64 2.41
N ARG A 18 -22.80 -8.80 1.11
CA ARG A 18 -23.30 -7.87 0.06
C ARG A 18 -24.84 -7.81 0.00
N LYS A 19 -25.51 -8.95 0.19
CA LYS A 19 -26.99 -9.06 0.20
C LYS A 19 -27.64 -8.67 1.52
N SER A 20 -26.85 -8.50 2.57
CA SER A 20 -27.37 -8.15 3.89
C SER A 20 -27.91 -6.72 3.95
N GLY A 21 -28.69 -6.45 5.01
CA GLY A 21 -29.14 -5.11 5.38
C GLY A 21 -28.03 -4.21 5.92
N LEU A 22 -26.79 -4.72 6.08
CA LEU A 22 -25.65 -3.91 6.50
C LEU A 22 -25.40 -2.81 5.48
N LYS A 23 -25.25 -1.59 6.01
CA LYS A 23 -25.08 -0.38 5.18
C LYS A 23 -23.65 -0.27 4.68
N GLY A 24 -22.67 -0.60 5.54
CA GLY A 24 -21.25 -0.34 5.27
C GLY A 24 -21.02 1.11 4.89
N TYR A 25 -20.09 1.36 3.98
CA TYR A 25 -19.91 2.67 3.37
C TYR A 25 -20.67 2.77 2.05
N SER A 26 -21.85 3.40 2.09
CA SER A 26 -22.70 3.61 0.92
C SER A 26 -22.45 4.94 0.19
N GLU A 27 -21.88 5.93 0.86
CA GLU A 27 -21.70 7.29 0.33
C GLU A 27 -20.22 7.59 0.04
N ILE A 28 -19.56 6.72 -0.72
CA ILE A 28 -18.21 6.98 -1.21
C ILE A 28 -18.34 7.67 -2.58
N PRO A 29 -17.90 8.93 -2.74
CA PRO A 29 -17.99 9.59 -4.03
C PRO A 29 -17.21 8.81 -5.10
N GLY A 30 -17.83 8.63 -6.27
CA GLY A 30 -17.22 7.90 -7.40
C GLY A 30 -17.32 6.37 -7.31
N VAL A 31 -17.93 5.81 -6.25
CA VAL A 31 -18.12 4.37 -6.11
C VAL A 31 -19.61 4.04 -6.10
N GLU A 32 -20.09 3.33 -7.13
CA GLU A 32 -21.52 2.98 -7.28
C GLU A 32 -21.98 1.90 -6.28
N THR A 33 -21.06 1.07 -5.81
CA THR A 33 -21.37 -0.05 -4.91
C THR A 33 -20.96 0.24 -3.48
N LYS A 34 -21.86 -0.03 -2.52
CA LYS A 34 -21.51 0.04 -1.09
C LYS A 34 -20.31 -0.85 -0.75
N LEU A 35 -19.36 -0.30 -0.01
CA LEU A 35 -18.22 -1.04 0.53
C LEU A 35 -18.63 -1.66 1.88
N ILE A 36 -18.89 -2.97 1.88
CA ILE A 36 -19.27 -3.71 3.11
C ILE A 36 -18.15 -4.58 3.63
N ALA A 37 -17.39 -5.23 2.74
CA ALA A 37 -16.36 -6.16 3.16
C ALA A 37 -15.19 -6.16 2.19
N ASN A 38 -13.99 -6.29 2.75
CA ASN A 38 -12.76 -6.56 2.03
C ASN A 38 -12.20 -7.91 2.52
N LEU A 39 -11.98 -8.82 1.59
CA LEU A 39 -11.50 -10.17 1.84
C LEU A 39 -10.15 -10.33 1.15
N PHE A 40 -9.08 -10.45 1.92
CA PHE A 40 -7.73 -10.67 1.40
C PHE A 40 -7.17 -11.94 2.02
N ALA A 41 -7.31 -13.06 1.31
CA ALA A 41 -7.06 -14.38 1.87
C ALA A 41 -7.80 -14.55 3.21
N ASP A 42 -7.13 -14.95 4.29
CA ASP A 42 -7.72 -15.14 5.62
C ASP A 42 -8.05 -13.83 6.35
N ASP A 43 -7.47 -12.70 5.93
CA ASP A 43 -7.77 -11.39 6.52
C ASP A 43 -9.12 -10.86 5.99
N THR A 44 -10.12 -10.83 6.87
CA THR A 44 -11.46 -10.30 6.58
C THR A 44 -11.66 -8.98 7.32
N THR A 45 -11.98 -7.91 6.57
CA THR A 45 -12.39 -6.61 7.13
C THR A 45 -13.84 -6.35 6.75
N VAL A 46 -14.70 -6.11 7.74
CA VAL A 46 -16.10 -5.72 7.52
C VAL A 46 -16.29 -4.28 7.97
N PHE A 47 -16.95 -3.49 7.13
CA PHE A 47 -17.28 -2.09 7.39
C PHE A 47 -18.74 -2.01 7.82
N LEU A 48 -18.97 -1.41 8.99
CA LEU A 48 -20.28 -1.19 9.57
C LEU A 48 -20.54 0.31 9.69
N ALA A 49 -21.77 0.72 9.38
CA ALA A 49 -22.21 2.07 9.70
C ALA A 49 -22.49 2.19 11.21
N GLU A 50 -22.45 3.41 11.75
CA GLU A 50 -22.71 3.68 13.18
C GLU A 50 -24.08 3.16 13.64
N ASP A 51 -25.06 3.14 12.73
CA ASP A 51 -26.42 2.72 13.00
C ASP A 51 -26.70 1.25 12.64
N ASN A 52 -25.66 0.46 12.31
CA ASN A 52 -25.82 -0.98 12.10
C ASN A 52 -25.81 -1.74 13.42
N ASP A 53 -26.70 -2.72 13.53
CA ASP A 53 -26.69 -3.65 14.65
C ASP A 53 -25.58 -4.69 14.44
N PHE A 54 -24.71 -4.83 15.43
CA PHE A 54 -23.64 -5.82 15.39
C PHE A 54 -24.18 -7.25 15.36
N GLU A 55 -25.36 -7.50 15.94
CA GLU A 55 -25.99 -8.82 15.91
C GLU A 55 -26.31 -9.29 14.48
N ASP A 56 -26.59 -8.38 13.55
CA ASP A 56 -26.87 -8.74 12.16
C ASP A 56 -25.62 -9.30 11.49
N LEU A 57 -24.44 -8.74 11.81
CA LEU A 57 -23.17 -9.28 11.35
C LEU A 57 -22.91 -10.65 11.99
N GLU A 58 -23.08 -10.79 13.30
CA GLU A 58 -22.87 -12.06 14.01
C GLU A 58 -23.73 -13.18 13.42
N LYS A 59 -25.01 -12.93 13.15
CA LYS A 59 -25.93 -13.90 12.52
C LYS A 59 -25.43 -14.37 11.14
N ILE A 60 -24.84 -13.46 10.35
CA ILE A 60 -24.26 -13.80 9.04
C ILE A 60 -23.01 -14.65 9.21
N LEU A 61 -22.11 -14.24 10.11
CA LEU A 61 -20.86 -14.95 10.38
C LEU A 61 -21.14 -16.36 10.91
N ASP A 62 -22.02 -16.52 11.90
CA ASP A 62 -22.37 -17.79 12.51
C ASP A 62 -23.00 -18.77 11.51
N ARG A 63 -23.90 -18.26 10.66
CA ARG A 63 -24.51 -19.07 9.60
C ARG A 63 -23.46 -19.58 8.63
N TRP A 64 -22.51 -18.74 8.25
CA TRP A 64 -21.43 -19.15 7.36
C TRP A 64 -20.47 -20.13 8.05
N CYS A 65 -20.04 -19.86 9.29
CA CYS A 65 -19.19 -20.74 10.09
C CYS A 65 -19.81 -22.14 10.26
N THR A 66 -21.12 -22.20 10.52
CA THR A 66 -21.86 -23.46 10.63
C THR A 66 -21.85 -24.26 9.32
N ALA A 67 -21.97 -23.57 8.18
CA ALA A 67 -21.99 -24.22 6.87
C ALA A 67 -20.59 -24.60 6.36
N SER A 68 -19.59 -23.76 6.61
CA SER A 68 -18.22 -23.91 6.10
C SER A 68 -17.34 -24.73 7.05
N THR A 69 -17.76 -24.92 8.29
CA THR A 69 -16.97 -25.46 9.42
C THR A 69 -15.74 -24.63 9.79
N ALA A 70 -15.58 -23.45 9.19
CA ALA A 70 -14.52 -22.51 9.52
C ALA A 70 -14.84 -21.77 10.82
N VAL A 71 -13.80 -21.36 11.55
CA VAL A 71 -13.92 -20.63 12.81
C VAL A 71 -13.07 -19.37 12.72
N PHE A 72 -13.68 -18.21 12.95
CA PHE A 72 -12.94 -16.95 13.05
C PHE A 72 -12.08 -16.96 14.31
N ASN A 73 -10.86 -16.44 14.19
CA ASN A 73 -9.98 -16.28 15.32
C ASN A 73 -10.40 -15.04 16.13
N ILE A 74 -11.35 -15.22 17.05
CA ILE A 74 -11.90 -14.14 17.89
C ILE A 74 -10.79 -13.40 18.65
N ALA A 75 -9.73 -14.09 19.10
CA ALA A 75 -8.62 -13.46 19.80
C ALA A 75 -7.81 -12.48 18.92
N LYS A 76 -7.91 -12.61 17.59
CA LYS A 76 -7.31 -11.69 16.61
C LYS A 76 -8.31 -10.68 16.04
N THR A 77 -9.62 -10.96 16.14
CA THR A 77 -10.67 -10.05 15.68
C THR A 77 -10.69 -8.80 16.55
N GLN A 78 -10.69 -7.63 15.91
CA GLN A 78 -10.73 -6.34 16.57
C GLN A 78 -11.82 -5.48 15.93
N ILE A 79 -12.62 -4.82 16.77
CA ILE A 79 -13.55 -3.78 16.32
C ILE A 79 -12.76 -2.47 16.39
N LEU A 80 -12.62 -1.82 15.23
CA LEU A 80 -11.85 -0.59 15.10
C LEU A 80 -12.83 0.57 14.87
N PRO A 81 -13.05 1.43 15.88
CA PRO A 81 -13.88 2.61 15.68
C PRO A 81 -13.11 3.60 14.80
N ILE A 82 -13.73 4.02 13.69
CA ILE A 82 -13.13 5.01 12.79
C ILE A 82 -13.47 6.39 13.34
N VAL A 83 -12.80 6.75 14.44
CA VAL A 83 -12.86 8.07 15.08
C VAL A 83 -11.65 8.91 14.72
N GLN A 84 -11.83 10.22 14.80
CA GLN A 84 -10.95 11.22 14.21
C GLN A 84 -9.53 11.26 14.79
N ASP A 85 -9.23 10.57 15.90
CA ASP A 85 -7.94 10.63 16.62
C ASP A 85 -7.27 9.26 16.87
N GLU A 86 -7.78 8.17 16.29
CA GLU A 86 -7.18 6.84 16.45
C GLU A 86 -6.44 6.39 15.19
N VAL A 87 -5.33 5.67 15.39
CA VAL A 87 -4.58 5.04 14.31
C VAL A 87 -4.68 3.52 14.45
N PHE A 88 -5.09 2.85 13.38
CA PHE A 88 -5.23 1.39 13.32
C PHE A 88 -4.51 0.81 12.10
N ARG A 89 -4.26 -0.50 12.09
CA ARG A 89 -3.49 -1.18 11.03
C ARG A 89 -4.32 -2.23 10.32
N ILE A 90 -4.51 -2.08 9.01
CA ILE A 90 -5.19 -3.05 8.15
C ILE A 90 -4.24 -3.45 7.02
N LEU A 91 -4.05 -4.75 6.81
CA LEU A 91 -3.17 -5.32 5.76
C LEU A 91 -1.73 -4.74 5.75
N GLY A 92 -1.21 -4.42 6.94
CA GLY A 92 0.14 -3.85 7.11
C GLY A 92 0.25 -2.34 6.84
N VAL A 93 -0.85 -1.66 6.52
CA VAL A 93 -0.93 -0.20 6.34
C VAL A 93 -1.61 0.44 7.55
N TRP A 94 -1.14 1.61 7.96
CA TRP A 94 -1.74 2.38 9.05
C TRP A 94 -2.75 3.39 8.50
N TYR A 95 -3.92 3.41 9.12
CA TYR A 95 -5.05 4.28 8.83
C TYR A 95 -5.36 5.14 10.06
N GLY A 96 -5.93 6.33 9.86
CA GLY A 96 -6.31 7.23 10.95
C GLY A 96 -5.50 8.52 11.01
N HIS A 97 -5.85 9.41 11.95
CA HIS A 97 -5.20 10.71 12.14
C HIS A 97 -4.09 10.59 13.20
N GLY A 98 -2.82 10.62 12.78
CA GLY A 98 -1.69 10.58 13.72
C GLY A 98 -0.32 10.38 13.06
N ASP A 99 0.76 10.68 13.78
CA ASP A 99 2.15 10.62 13.28
C ASP A 99 2.67 9.17 13.09
N GLN A 100 1.87 8.14 13.39
CA GLN A 100 2.25 6.72 13.23
C GLN A 100 2.43 6.29 11.76
N SER A 101 1.95 7.08 10.78
CA SER A 101 2.37 6.93 9.37
C SER A 101 3.92 6.93 9.23
N SER A 102 4.62 7.62 10.14
CA SER A 102 6.08 7.61 10.22
C SER A 102 6.68 6.23 10.53
N ALA A 103 6.00 5.39 11.31
CA ALA A 103 6.52 4.08 11.73
C ALA A 103 6.57 3.11 10.53
N ALA A 104 5.53 3.08 9.69
CA ALA A 104 5.54 2.28 8.46
C ALA A 104 6.69 2.69 7.53
N TRP A 105 6.85 3.99 7.30
CA TRP A 105 7.96 4.50 6.49
C TRP A 105 9.33 4.23 7.11
N THR A 106 9.44 4.21 8.44
CA THR A 106 10.69 3.89 9.15
C THR A 106 11.09 2.43 8.91
N ASN A 107 10.17 1.50 9.15
CA ASN A 107 10.39 0.07 8.87
C ASN A 107 10.74 -0.18 7.39
N GLN A 108 10.08 0.56 6.49
CA GLN A 108 10.33 0.45 5.05
C GLN A 108 11.72 0.97 4.66
N LEU A 109 12.15 2.11 5.23
CA LEU A 109 13.49 2.66 5.03
C LEU A 109 14.57 1.71 5.55
N GLU A 110 14.38 1.06 6.70
CA GLU A 110 15.34 0.08 7.22
C GLU A 110 15.49 -1.14 6.30
N LYS A 111 14.38 -1.64 5.74
CA LYS A 111 14.41 -2.75 4.77
C LYS A 111 15.15 -2.35 3.49
N ILE A 112 14.93 -1.13 3.01
CA ILE A 112 15.64 -0.57 1.87
C ILE A 112 17.14 -0.48 2.18
N ASP A 113 17.52 0.07 3.33
CA ASP A 113 18.92 0.24 3.73
C ASP A 113 19.64 -1.12 3.79
N LYS A 114 19.00 -2.14 4.38
CA LYS A 114 19.54 -3.51 4.40
C LYS A 114 19.72 -4.10 2.99
N SER A 115 18.74 -3.87 2.10
CA SER A 115 18.80 -4.36 0.73
C SER A 115 19.93 -3.69 -0.06
N LEU A 116 20.03 -2.35 0.00
CA LEU A 116 21.09 -1.60 -0.66
C LEU A 116 22.48 -2.00 -0.15
N ALA A 117 22.67 -2.12 1.16
CA ALA A 117 23.94 -2.56 1.75
C ALA A 117 24.35 -3.97 1.29
N ASN A 118 23.38 -4.87 1.08
CA ASN A 118 23.68 -6.20 0.52
C ASN A 118 24.12 -6.11 -0.94
N TRP A 119 23.49 -5.26 -1.75
CA TRP A 119 23.87 -5.05 -3.15
C TRP A 119 25.21 -4.34 -3.31
N GLU A 120 25.57 -3.42 -2.40
CA GLU A 120 26.87 -2.74 -2.39
C GLU A 120 28.05 -3.71 -2.29
N ARG A 121 27.88 -4.85 -1.62
CA ARG A 121 28.92 -5.90 -1.52
C ARG A 121 29.35 -6.45 -2.88
N SER A 122 28.49 -6.35 -3.89
CA SER A 122 28.79 -6.78 -5.27
C SER A 122 29.52 -5.74 -6.12
N ASN A 123 29.79 -4.55 -5.55
CA ASN A 123 30.39 -3.39 -6.23
C ASN A 123 29.81 -3.11 -7.63
N PRO A 124 28.49 -2.86 -7.73
CA PRO A 124 27.81 -2.73 -9.01
C PRO A 124 28.30 -1.52 -9.81
N THR A 125 28.37 -1.67 -11.14
CA THR A 125 28.57 -0.56 -12.08
C THR A 125 27.38 0.40 -12.08
N MET A 126 27.54 1.64 -12.54
CA MET A 126 26.46 2.64 -12.66
C MET A 126 25.15 2.11 -13.27
N ASP A 127 25.23 1.36 -14.38
CA ASP A 127 24.03 0.79 -15.02
C ASP A 127 23.31 -0.26 -14.17
N ARG A 128 24.06 -1.00 -13.35
CA ARG A 128 23.48 -1.92 -12.36
C ARG A 128 22.91 -1.14 -11.19
N CYS A 129 23.60 -0.10 -10.70
CA CYS A 129 23.11 0.70 -9.58
C CYS A 129 21.73 1.29 -9.87
N LYS A 130 21.51 1.80 -11.08
CA LYS A 130 20.22 2.36 -11.50
C LYS A 130 19.10 1.32 -11.49
N LYS A 131 19.35 0.13 -12.03
CA LYS A 131 18.39 -0.98 -12.00
C LYS A 131 18.09 -1.43 -10.57
N ILE A 132 19.11 -1.50 -9.71
CA ILE A 132 18.94 -1.85 -8.30
C ILE A 132 18.11 -0.78 -7.58
N VAL A 133 18.37 0.51 -7.81
CA VAL A 133 17.55 1.61 -7.29
C VAL A 133 16.09 1.46 -7.73
N GLN A 134 15.84 1.16 -9.00
CA GLN A 134 14.48 0.94 -9.51
C GLN A 134 13.79 -0.24 -8.80
N MET A 135 14.47 -1.38 -8.72
CA MET A 135 13.90 -2.60 -8.12
C MET A 135 13.69 -2.46 -6.61
N VAL A 136 14.69 -1.94 -5.89
CA VAL A 136 14.69 -1.85 -4.43
C VAL A 136 13.89 -0.64 -3.98
N ILE A 137 14.30 0.57 -4.36
CA ILE A 137 13.65 1.79 -3.86
C ILE A 137 12.31 2.00 -4.57
N GLY A 138 12.28 1.89 -5.90
CA GLY A 138 11.04 2.02 -6.66
C GLY A 138 10.02 0.94 -6.28
N GLY A 139 10.41 -0.33 -6.40
CA GLY A 139 9.53 -1.47 -6.12
C GLY A 139 9.05 -1.52 -4.67
N MET A 140 9.94 -1.37 -3.70
CA MET A 140 9.55 -1.53 -2.29
C MET A 140 8.76 -0.35 -1.71
N THR A 141 8.77 0.83 -2.35
CA THR A 141 8.00 2.00 -1.87
C THR A 141 6.68 2.18 -2.60
N GLN A 142 6.50 1.57 -3.79
CA GLN A 142 5.36 1.85 -4.66
C GLN A 142 4.01 1.60 -4.00
N TYR A 143 3.82 0.42 -3.41
CA TYR A 143 2.58 0.05 -2.74
C TYR A 143 2.25 1.03 -1.59
N LEU A 144 3.21 1.28 -0.71
CA LEU A 144 2.98 2.15 0.44
C LEU A 144 2.69 3.60 0.03
N THR A 145 3.33 4.08 -1.06
CA THR A 145 2.99 5.38 -1.66
C THR A 145 1.57 5.41 -2.20
N GLN A 146 1.11 4.34 -2.86
CA GLN A 146 -0.25 4.27 -3.39
C GLN A 146 -1.33 4.29 -2.30
N VAL A 147 -1.09 3.63 -1.16
CA VAL A 147 -2.14 3.47 -0.13
C VAL A 147 -2.20 4.64 0.86
N GLN A 148 -1.05 5.14 1.33
CA GLN A 148 -1.01 6.19 2.38
C GLN A 148 -0.24 7.45 1.97
N GLY A 149 0.14 7.55 0.69
CA GLY A 149 0.97 8.65 0.20
C GLY A 149 2.41 8.61 0.71
N MET A 150 3.25 9.48 0.17
CA MET A 150 4.63 9.67 0.63
C MET A 150 4.85 11.12 1.07
N LEU A 151 5.09 11.33 2.36
CA LEU A 151 5.43 12.65 2.89
C LEU A 151 6.74 13.17 2.27
N LYS A 152 6.82 14.49 2.02
CA LYS A 152 8.03 15.15 1.49
C LYS A 152 9.31 14.88 2.30
N ARG A 153 9.20 14.67 3.61
CA ARG A 153 10.34 14.26 4.46
C ARG A 153 10.91 12.89 4.07
N ILE A 154 10.05 11.95 3.67
CA ILE A 154 10.45 10.60 3.25
C ILE A 154 11.03 10.63 1.84
N GLU A 155 10.38 11.36 0.94
CA GLU A 155 10.86 11.60 -0.43
C GLU A 155 12.30 12.13 -0.42
N LYS A 156 12.59 13.15 0.40
CA LYS A 156 13.95 13.69 0.60
C LYS A 156 14.94 12.63 1.11
N LYS A 157 14.52 11.80 2.09
CA LYS A 157 15.34 10.70 2.62
C LYS A 157 15.68 9.65 1.57
N LEU A 158 14.74 9.33 0.68
CA LEU A 158 14.94 8.38 -0.41
C LEU A 158 15.80 8.96 -1.54
N LYS A 159 15.57 10.22 -1.94
CA LYS A 159 16.45 10.93 -2.89
C LYS A 159 17.90 10.94 -2.42
N LYS A 160 18.13 11.17 -1.12
CA LYS A 160 19.48 11.10 -0.53
C LYS A 160 20.09 9.70 -0.69
N ARG A 161 19.35 8.63 -0.39
CA ARG A 161 19.80 7.23 -0.53
C ARG A 161 20.11 6.86 -1.98
N ILE A 162 19.25 7.25 -2.92
CA ILE A 162 19.51 7.06 -4.36
C ILE A 162 20.85 7.69 -4.73
N ARG A 163 21.06 8.95 -4.36
CA ARG A 163 22.29 9.67 -4.68
C ARG A 163 23.52 8.99 -4.07
N GLN A 164 23.43 8.58 -2.81
CA GLN A 164 24.53 7.90 -2.10
C GLN A 164 24.88 6.56 -2.75
N PHE A 165 23.88 5.75 -3.06
CA PHE A 165 24.06 4.43 -3.66
C PHE A 165 24.57 4.51 -5.12
N LEU A 166 24.07 5.45 -5.91
CA LEU A 166 24.55 5.66 -7.28
C LEU A 166 26.03 6.07 -7.31
N TRP A 167 26.49 6.84 -6.32
CA TRP A 167 27.86 7.39 -6.30
C TRP A 167 28.82 6.68 -5.34
N ALA A 168 28.39 5.62 -4.65
CA ALA A 168 29.22 4.82 -3.74
C ALA A 168 30.11 5.68 -2.81
N GLU A 169 29.49 6.62 -2.09
CA GLU A 169 30.15 7.57 -1.17
C GLU A 169 31.24 8.48 -1.76
N LYS A 170 31.37 8.61 -3.09
CA LYS A 170 32.26 9.61 -3.69
C LYS A 170 31.94 11.01 -3.16
N LYS A 171 32.96 11.71 -2.66
CA LYS A 171 32.88 13.03 -2.00
C LYS A 171 32.14 14.09 -2.82
N LEU A 172 32.16 13.96 -4.15
CA LEU A 172 31.47 14.83 -5.09
C LEU A 172 30.66 13.95 -6.04
N SER A 173 29.37 14.27 -6.22
CA SER A 173 28.58 13.74 -7.32
C SER A 173 29.14 14.35 -8.62
N PRO A 174 29.76 13.56 -9.51
CA PRO A 174 30.39 14.07 -10.74
C PRO A 174 29.41 14.74 -11.70
N VAL A 175 28.13 14.40 -11.59
CA VAL A 175 27.04 14.94 -12.39
C VAL A 175 25.93 15.38 -11.44
N ASN A 176 25.27 16.49 -11.77
CA ASN A 176 24.13 16.97 -10.99
C ASN A 176 22.97 15.94 -11.03
N PHE A 177 22.04 16.05 -10.08
CA PHE A 177 20.98 15.04 -9.97
C PHE A 177 19.98 15.10 -11.14
N GLU A 178 19.68 16.28 -11.67
CA GLU A 178 18.72 16.43 -12.79
C GLU A 178 19.22 15.74 -14.06
N THR A 179 20.49 15.88 -14.40
CA THR A 179 21.10 15.18 -15.53
C THR A 179 21.10 13.66 -15.31
N LEU A 180 21.15 13.15 -14.08
CA LEU A 180 21.00 11.70 -13.85
C LEU A 180 19.59 11.19 -14.17
N LEU A 181 18.57 12.01 -13.99
CA LEU A 181 17.17 11.67 -14.26
C LEU A 181 16.85 11.74 -15.76
N ALA A 182 17.51 12.64 -16.48
CA ALA A 182 17.30 12.85 -17.91
C ALA A 182 17.52 11.58 -18.75
N SER A 183 16.93 11.58 -19.95
CA SER A 183 17.01 10.47 -20.88
C SER A 183 18.44 10.21 -21.36
N LYS A 184 18.74 8.99 -21.82
CA LYS A 184 20.07 8.71 -22.40
C LYS A 184 20.35 9.53 -23.65
N SER A 185 19.32 9.86 -24.44
CA SER A 185 19.42 10.73 -25.61
C SER A 185 19.89 12.15 -25.27
N GLU A 186 19.61 12.63 -24.07
CA GLU A 186 19.99 13.97 -23.59
C GLU A 186 21.31 13.95 -22.79
N GLY A 187 22.05 12.85 -22.85
CA GLY A 187 23.29 12.66 -22.08
C GLY A 187 23.05 12.28 -20.61
N GLY A 188 21.80 11.99 -20.25
CA GLY A 188 21.41 11.56 -18.91
C GLY A 188 21.59 10.06 -18.68
N GLN A 189 21.07 9.60 -17.54
CA GLN A 189 21.28 8.22 -17.09
C GLN A 189 19.98 7.43 -16.85
N GLU A 190 18.82 8.06 -16.96
CA GLU A 190 17.50 7.46 -16.71
C GLU A 190 17.40 6.84 -15.31
N ALA A 191 17.94 7.52 -14.31
CA ALA A 191 17.79 7.12 -12.92
C ALA A 191 16.34 7.38 -12.43
N LEU A 192 15.90 6.61 -11.43
CA LEU A 192 14.57 6.74 -10.86
C LEU A 192 14.33 8.16 -10.31
N ASP A 193 13.34 8.85 -10.89
CA ASP A 193 12.75 10.05 -10.32
C ASP A 193 11.57 9.68 -9.40
N ILE A 194 11.83 9.67 -8.09
CA ILE A 194 10.78 9.40 -7.09
C ILE A 194 9.70 10.47 -7.08
N GLU A 195 10.04 11.74 -7.33
CA GLU A 195 9.07 12.84 -7.29
C GLU A 195 8.09 12.73 -8.45
N ALA A 196 8.61 12.58 -9.67
CA ALA A 196 7.78 12.37 -10.85
C ALA A 196 6.92 11.10 -10.73
N ARG A 197 7.48 10.00 -10.19
CA ARG A 197 6.73 8.77 -9.95
C ARG A 197 5.61 8.95 -8.91
N ASN A 198 5.88 9.64 -7.81
CA ASN A 198 4.87 9.90 -6.78
C ASN A 198 3.72 10.76 -7.34
N LEU A 199 4.05 11.79 -8.14
CA LEU A 199 3.04 12.59 -8.83
C LEU A 199 2.22 11.75 -9.81
N ALA A 200 2.87 10.87 -10.58
CA ALA A 200 2.18 9.97 -11.48
C ALA A 200 1.23 9.02 -10.74
N ILE A 201 1.63 8.50 -9.58
CA ILE A 201 0.76 7.68 -8.72
C ILE A 201 -0.48 8.47 -8.28
N GLU A 202 -0.30 9.72 -7.85
CA GLU A 202 -1.39 10.61 -7.44
C GLU A 202 -2.34 10.92 -8.60
N VAL A 203 -1.80 11.23 -9.78
CA VAL A 203 -2.60 11.46 -10.99
C VAL A 203 -3.41 10.21 -11.37
N MET A 204 -2.81 9.02 -11.31
CA MET A 204 -3.53 7.77 -11.61
C MET A 204 -4.65 7.49 -10.61
N TRP A 205 -4.42 7.79 -9.33
CA TRP A 205 -5.45 7.69 -8.30
C TRP A 205 -6.61 8.67 -8.57
N LEU A 206 -6.30 9.93 -8.91
CA LEU A 206 -7.31 10.94 -9.27
C LEU A 206 -8.11 10.54 -10.50
N LYS A 207 -7.46 10.03 -11.55
CA LYS A 207 -8.15 9.51 -12.75
C LYS A 207 -9.15 8.42 -12.39
N SER A 208 -8.74 7.47 -11.55
CA SER A 208 -9.62 6.40 -11.07
C SER A 208 -10.78 6.96 -10.25
N TYR A 209 -10.53 7.94 -9.38
CA TYR A 209 -11.55 8.54 -8.53
C TYR A 209 -12.61 9.33 -9.32
N PHE A 210 -12.18 10.08 -10.34
CA PHE A 210 -13.09 10.83 -11.21
C PHE A 210 -13.69 10.00 -12.36
N GLY A 211 -13.32 8.72 -12.49
CA GLY A 211 -13.74 7.88 -13.60
C GLY A 211 -13.23 8.35 -14.97
N VAL A 212 -12.18 9.18 -15.00
CA VAL A 212 -11.63 9.75 -16.24
C VAL A 212 -10.53 8.82 -16.75
N TRP A 213 -10.96 7.86 -17.56
CA TRP A 213 -10.07 7.08 -18.42
C TRP A 213 -10.05 7.75 -19.79
N ASP A 214 -8.86 7.87 -20.39
CA ASP A 214 -8.64 8.67 -21.60
C ASP A 214 -9.73 8.38 -22.66
N SER A 215 -10.46 9.44 -23.04
CA SER A 215 -11.52 9.47 -24.06
C SER A 215 -10.96 9.41 -25.48
#